data_AF-A0A6M0BMA1-F1
#
_entry.id   AF-A0A6M0BMA1-F1
#
_cell.length_a   1.000
_cell.length_b   1.000
_cell.length_c   1.000
_cell.angle_alpha   90.00
_cell.angle_beta   90.00
_cell.angle_gamma   90.00
#
_symmetry.space_group_name_H-M   'P 1'
#
loop_
_entity.id
_entity.type
_entity.pdbx_description
1 polymer ?
#
loop_
_entity_poly.entity_id
_entity_poly.type
_entity_poly.pdbx_seq_one_letter_code
_entity_poly.pdbx_strand_id
1 'polypeptide(L)'
;MAEILIIGYGNIFYSDYGAGRRVAEFVANWKLLNLRSLPLLQLTPDLAKPMSEAKLVIFVDVYRPWDSPELLVGYYNYAPPLPHLKNCVGQVVDPLSLLALSQFI
;
A
#
# COMPACT_ATOMS: atom_id res chain seq x y z
N MET A 1 9.77 -8.10 -16.17
CA MET A 1 9.93 -7.70 -14.75
C MET A 1 9.12 -6.42 -14.57
N ALA A 2 8.24 -6.32 -13.58
CA ALA A 2 7.43 -5.12 -13.41
C ALA A 2 8.29 -4.00 -12.78
N GLU A 3 8.32 -2.83 -13.40
CA GLU A 3 9.07 -1.70 -12.86
C GLU A 3 8.35 -1.06 -11.68
N ILE A 4 7.01 -1.09 -11.70
CA ILE A 4 6.15 -0.50 -10.69
C ILE A 4 5.29 -1.59 -10.04
N LEU A 5 5.29 -1.61 -8.71
CA LEU A 5 4.46 -2.46 -7.88
C LEU A 5 3.46 -1.61 -7.10
N ILE A 6 2.17 -1.82 -7.35
CA ILE A 6 1.09 -1.22 -6.55
C ILE A 6 0.62 -2.25 -5.54
N ILE A 7 0.59 -1.88 -4.26
CA ILE A 7 0.08 -2.73 -3.18
C ILE A 7 -1.09 -1.97 -2.55
N GLY A 8 -2.30 -2.37 -2.91
CA GLY A 8 -3.52 -1.83 -2.31
C GLY A 8 -4.09 -2.83 -1.33
N TYR A 9 -4.36 -2.39 -0.11
CA TYR A 9 -4.76 -3.29 0.96
C TYR A 9 -5.91 -2.73 1.80
N GLY A 10 -6.53 -3.60 2.58
CA GLY A 10 -7.70 -3.27 3.39
C GLY A 10 -8.86 -4.25 3.25
N ASN A 11 -9.79 -4.16 4.19
CA ASN A 11 -10.88 -5.12 4.32
C ASN A 11 -12.18 -4.58 3.73
N ILE A 12 -12.61 -5.16 2.61
CA ILE A 12 -13.82 -4.79 1.87
C ILE A 12 -15.13 -5.00 2.63
N PHE A 13 -15.12 -5.78 3.73
CA PHE A 13 -16.29 -5.96 4.57
C PHE A 13 -16.47 -4.83 5.60
N TYR A 14 -15.47 -3.95 5.76
CA TYR A 14 -15.52 -2.80 6.65
C TYR A 14 -15.61 -1.49 5.86
N SER A 15 -16.68 -1.29 5.09
CA SER A 15 -16.94 -0.03 4.35
C SER A 15 -15.68 0.52 3.64
N ASP A 16 -15.25 1.73 4.01
CA ASP A 16 -14.17 2.46 3.34
C ASP A 16 -12.79 1.86 3.63
N TYR A 17 -12.65 1.03 4.67
CA TYR A 17 -11.40 0.32 4.94
C TYR A 17 -10.99 -0.61 3.79
N GLY A 18 -11.90 -0.95 2.87
CA GLY A 18 -11.58 -1.72 1.67
C GLY A 18 -11.08 -0.89 0.47
N ALA A 19 -11.03 0.44 0.56
CA ALA A 19 -10.81 1.26 -0.62
C ALA A 19 -9.39 1.08 -1.21
N GLY A 20 -8.36 0.92 -0.37
CA GLY A 20 -7.00 0.61 -0.84
C GLY A 20 -6.96 -0.64 -1.70
N ARG A 21 -7.57 -1.73 -1.23
CA ARG A 21 -7.75 -2.97 -2.00
C ARG A 21 -8.53 -2.75 -3.30
N ARG A 22 -9.66 -2.02 -3.27
CA ARG A 22 -10.46 -1.71 -4.46
C ARG A 22 -9.67 -0.94 -5.50
N VAL A 23 -8.86 0.05 -5.10
CA VAL A 23 -7.97 0.79 -6.02
C VAL A 23 -7.01 -0.16 -6.71
N ALA A 24 -6.36 -1.08 -5.97
CA ALA A 24 -5.47 -2.05 -6.59
C ALA A 24 -6.20 -3.03 -7.53
N GLU A 25 -7.43 -3.43 -7.23
CA GLU A 25 -8.27 -4.23 -8.14
C GLU A 25 -8.55 -3.47 -9.45
N PHE A 26 -8.89 -2.18 -9.39
CA PHE A 26 -9.08 -1.35 -10.58
C PHE A 26 -7.79 -1.19 -11.40
N VAL A 27 -6.66 -0.91 -10.75
CA VAL A 27 -5.38 -0.73 -11.43
C VAL A 27 -4.90 -2.05 -12.06
N ALA A 28 -5.15 -3.20 -11.42
CA ALA A 28 -4.83 -4.51 -12.00
C ALA A 28 -5.53 -4.74 -13.35
N ASN A 29 -6.75 -4.22 -13.50
CA ASN A 29 -7.53 -4.33 -14.73
C ASN A 29 -7.03 -3.45 -15.88
N TRP A 30 -6.12 -2.49 -15.64
CA TRP A 30 -5.52 -1.69 -16.71
C TRP A 30 -4.58 -2.49 -17.60
N LYS A 31 -4.07 -3.65 -17.12
CA LYS A 31 -3.21 -4.57 -17.88
C LYS A 31 -1.97 -3.89 -18.50
N LEU A 32 -1.37 -2.94 -17.78
CA LEU A 32 -0.15 -2.27 -18.21
C LEU A 32 1.06 -3.21 -18.06
N LEU A 33 1.90 -3.30 -19.11
CA LEU A 33 3.01 -4.26 -19.18
C LEU A 33 4.05 -4.10 -18.04
N ASN A 34 4.32 -2.86 -17.63
CA ASN A 34 5.39 -2.53 -16.67
C ASN A 34 4.88 -2.34 -15.23
N LEU A 35 3.60 -2.59 -15.00
CA LEU A 35 2.94 -2.39 -13.71
C LEU A 35 2.35 -3.70 -13.23
N ARG A 36 2.65 -4.05 -11.99
CA ARG A 36 1.98 -5.13 -11.26
C ARG A 36 1.15 -4.52 -10.14
N SER A 37 -0.11 -4.89 -10.02
CA SER A 37 -0.99 -4.44 -8.94
C SER A 37 -1.43 -5.62 -8.09
N LEU A 38 -1.29 -5.50 -6.77
CA LEU A 38 -1.60 -6.52 -5.77
C LEU A 38 -2.73 -6.02 -4.85
N PRO A 39 -3.97 -6.49 -5.04
CA PRO A 39 -5.08 -6.24 -4.13
C PRO A 39 -5.06 -7.26 -2.98
N LEU A 40 -4.82 -6.79 -1.76
CA LEU A 40 -4.60 -7.64 -0.58
C LEU A 40 -5.57 -7.31 0.55
N LEU A 41 -5.80 -8.26 1.44
CA LEU A 41 -6.53 -7.99 2.68
C LEU A 41 -5.65 -7.22 3.68
N GLN A 42 -4.39 -7.64 3.80
CA GLN A 42 -3.41 -7.14 4.76
C GLN A 42 -2.00 -7.26 4.18
N LEU A 43 -1.05 -6.52 4.74
CA LEU A 43 0.37 -6.65 4.43
C LEU A 43 0.96 -7.90 5.10
N THR A 44 1.84 -8.62 4.38
CA THR A 44 2.55 -9.81 4.89
C THR A 44 4.04 -9.75 4.54
N PRO A 45 4.93 -10.38 5.33
CA PRO A 45 6.36 -10.38 5.07
C PRO A 45 6.77 -10.91 3.69
N ASP A 46 5.99 -11.83 3.10
CA ASP A 46 6.26 -12.39 1.77
C ASP A 46 6.27 -11.35 0.64
N LEU A 47 5.71 -10.15 0.89
CA LEU A 47 5.76 -9.02 -0.04
C LEU A 47 7.17 -8.43 -0.20
N ALA A 48 8.09 -8.70 0.74
CA ALA A 48 9.44 -8.18 0.66
C ALA A 48 10.19 -8.65 -0.59
N LYS A 49 9.95 -9.90 -1.04
CA LYS A 49 10.58 -10.43 -2.27
C LYS A 49 10.13 -9.69 -3.54
N PRO A 50 8.84 -9.56 -3.87
CA PRO A 50 8.43 -8.79 -5.03
C PRO A 50 8.74 -7.29 -4.90
N MET A 51 8.85 -6.76 -3.67
CA MET A 51 9.30 -5.38 -3.45
C MET A 51 10.78 -5.19 -3.80
N SER A 52 11.66 -6.16 -3.49
CA SER A 52 13.10 -6.04 -3.80
C SER A 52 13.39 -6.10 -5.30
N GLU A 53 12.45 -6.63 -6.09
CA GLU A 53 12.54 -6.70 -7.56
C GLU A 53 11.93 -5.48 -8.27
N ALA A 54 11.18 -4.64 -7.57
CA ALA A 54 10.50 -3.48 -8.14
C ALA A 54 11.37 -2.22 -8.08
N LYS A 55 11.26 -1.34 -9.08
CA LYS A 55 11.94 -0.03 -9.04
C LYS A 55 11.17 1.00 -8.19
N LEU A 56 9.85 0.85 -8.13
CA LEU A 56 8.96 1.70 -7.36
C LEU A 56 7.85 0.86 -6.75
N VAL A 57 7.61 1.05 -5.45
CA VAL A 57 6.48 0.46 -4.72
C VAL A 57 5.55 1.58 -4.28
N ILE A 58 4.27 1.47 -4.59
CA ILE A 58 3.23 2.42 -4.15
C ILE A 58 2.24 1.65 -3.29
N PHE A 59 2.18 2.01 -2.00
CA PHE A 59 1.18 1.51 -1.08
C PHE A 59 -0.09 2.36 -1.16
N VAL A 60 -1.25 1.71 -1.18
CA VAL A 60 -2.55 2.35 -1.19
C VAL A 60 -3.39 1.81 -0.04
N ASP A 61 -3.74 2.70 0.89
CA ASP A 61 -4.53 2.40 2.07
C ASP A 61 -5.47 3.59 2.37
N VAL A 62 -6.46 3.36 3.22
CA VAL A 62 -7.26 4.43 3.81
C VAL A 62 -6.74 4.72 5.20
N TYR A 63 -6.47 5.99 5.46
CA TYR A 63 -6.24 6.48 6.80
C TYR A 63 -7.33 7.48 7.16
N ARG A 64 -7.71 7.55 8.44
CA ARG A 64 -8.65 8.55 8.93
C ARG A 64 -7.86 9.78 9.40
N PRO A 65 -7.87 10.90 8.67
CA PRO A 65 -7.39 12.16 9.22
C PRO A 65 -8.28 12.58 10.40
N TRP A 66 -7.68 13.15 11.44
CA TRP A 66 -8.35 13.50 12.68
C TRP A 66 -9.22 14.77 12.53
N ASP A 67 -8.89 15.60 11.54
CA ASP A 67 -9.36 16.99 11.44
C ASP A 67 -10.16 17.30 10.16
N SER A 68 -10.56 16.30 9.38
CA SER A 68 -11.41 16.54 8.19
C SER A 68 -12.44 15.43 7.97
N PRO A 69 -13.72 15.79 7.76
CA PRO A 69 -14.75 14.85 7.33
C PRO A 69 -14.71 14.55 5.82
N GLU A 70 -13.84 15.20 5.05
CA GLU A 70 -13.79 15.07 3.59
C GLU A 70 -12.92 13.89 3.14
N LEU A 71 -13.32 13.27 2.02
CA LEU A 71 -12.49 12.28 1.34
C LEU A 71 -11.34 12.99 0.63
N LEU A 72 -10.13 12.83 1.17
CA LEU A 72 -8.91 13.41 0.62
C LEU A 72 -7.96 12.32 0.11
N VAL A 73 -7.35 12.57 -1.05
CA VAL A 73 -6.26 11.73 -1.58
C VAL A 73 -4.95 12.46 -1.32
N GLY A 74 -4.10 11.88 -0.45
CA GLY A 74 -2.77 12.38 -0.17
C GLY A 74 -1.70 11.50 -0.80
N TYR A 75 -0.66 12.11 -1.36
CA TYR A 75 0.57 11.42 -1.72
C TYR A 75 1.62 11.67 -0.63
N TYR A 76 2.15 10.60 -0.08
CA TYR A 76 3.12 10.64 1.01
C TYR A 76 4.39 9.93 0.58
N ASN A 77 5.49 10.67 0.52
CA ASN A 77 6.79 10.07 0.33
C ASN A 77 7.31 9.62 1.70
N TYR A 78 7.73 8.36 1.81
CA TYR A 78 8.20 7.78 3.08
C TYR A 78 9.60 8.27 3.49
N ALA A 79 10.25 9.10 2.68
CA ALA A 79 11.47 9.81 3.00
C ALA A 79 11.18 11.31 3.16
N PRO A 80 11.33 11.90 4.36
CA PRO A 80 11.60 11.26 5.66
C PRO A 80 10.35 10.55 6.25
N PRO A 81 10.53 9.62 7.22
CA PRO A 81 9.42 8.89 7.83
C PRO A 81 8.41 9.84 8.46
N LEU A 82 7.15 9.74 8.04
CA LEU A 82 6.10 10.64 8.47
C LEU A 82 5.62 10.28 9.88
N PRO A 83 5.63 11.21 10.85
CA PRO A 83 5.28 10.93 12.26
C PRO A 83 3.85 10.42 12.46
N HIS A 84 2.94 10.68 11.50
CA HIS A 84 1.50 10.50 11.65
C HIS A 84 0.92 9.28 10.93
N LEU A 85 1.72 8.53 10.15
CA LEU A 85 1.26 7.31 9.47
C LEU A 85 1.24 6.06 10.37
N LYS A 86 1.63 6.18 11.64
CA LYS A 86 1.68 5.05 12.60
C LYS A 86 0.31 4.47 13.00
N ASN A 87 -0.80 5.04 12.52
CA ASN A 87 -2.15 4.68 12.96
C ASN A 87 -3.01 4.11 11.81
N CYS A 88 -2.44 3.31 10.92
CA CYS A 88 -3.27 2.44 10.08
C CYS A 88 -3.88 1.35 10.98
N VAL A 89 -5.15 1.52 11.31
CA VAL A 89 -5.89 0.72 12.30
C VAL A 89 -5.80 -0.78 11.97
N GLY A 90 -5.32 -1.57 12.93
CA GLY A 90 -5.35 -3.04 12.86
C GLY A 90 -4.20 -3.72 12.10
N GLN A 91 -3.12 -3.00 11.76
CA GLN A 91 -1.99 -3.58 11.02
C GLN A 91 -0.87 -4.10 11.93
N VAL A 92 -0.44 -5.33 11.67
CA VAL A 92 0.70 -5.99 12.33
C VAL A 92 2.02 -5.64 11.63
N VAL A 93 1.97 -5.30 10.34
CA VAL A 93 3.12 -4.99 9.49
C VAL A 93 2.85 -3.67 8.77
N ASP A 94 3.78 -2.73 8.88
CA ASP A 94 3.71 -1.44 8.20
C ASP A 94 4.63 -1.38 6.96
N PRO A 95 4.36 -0.48 5.99
CA PRO A 95 5.17 -0.35 4.77
C PRO A 95 6.67 -0.11 4.99
N LEU A 96 7.08 0.59 6.05
CA LEU A 96 8.51 0.84 6.32
C LEU A 96 9.21 -0.43 6.78
N SER A 97 8.54 -1.24 7.60
CA SER A 97 9.08 -2.55 8.00
C SER A 97 9.26 -3.49 6.80
N LEU A 98 8.34 -3.50 5.83
CA LEU A 98 8.50 -4.26 4.59
C LEU A 98 9.60 -3.69 3.69
N LEU A 99 9.73 -2.36 3.60
CA LEU A 99 10.82 -1.74 2.86
C LEU A 99 12.17 -2.16 3.44
N ALA A 100 12.33 -2.09 4.77
CA ALA A 100 13.53 -2.56 5.44
C ALA A 100 13.81 -4.03 5.14
N LEU A 101 12.80 -4.91 5.27
CA LEU A 101 12.96 -6.34 4.98
C LEU A 101 13.37 -6.60 3.52
N SER A 102 12.79 -5.87 2.56
CA SER A 102 13.09 -6.02 1.14
C SER A 102 14.53 -5.66 0.76
N GLN A 103 15.22 -4.87 1.59
CA GLN A 103 16.64 -4.52 1.37
C GLN A 103 17.60 -5.66 1.73
N PHE A 104 17.12 -6.70 2.43
CA PHE A 104 17.92 -7.86 2.83
C PHE A 104 17.65 -9.13 1.99
N ILE A 105 16.82 -9.04 0.95
CA ILE A 105 16.39 -10.17 0.09
C ILE A 105 16.79 -9.96 -1.36
#